data_AF-A0A534WUY5-F1
#
_entry.id   AF-A0A534WUY5-F1
#
_cell.length_a   1.000
_cell.length_b   1.000
_cell.length_c   1.000
_cell.angle_alpha   90.00
_cell.angle_beta   90.00
_cell.angle_gamma   90.00
#
_symmetry.space_group_name_H-M   'P 1'
#
loop_
_entity.id
_entity.type
_entity.pdbx_description
1 polymer ?
#
loop_
_entity_poly.entity_id
_entity_poly.type
_entity_poly.pdbx_seq_one_letter_code
_entity_poly.pdbx_strand_id
1 'polypeptide(L)'
;ILAAVGAAKPQAVQMVGAALGLGAQLGVELPFSRTQESEADHIGLVLMAKAGYDPSRAMDFWQRMTSYGKGKEPPAFLSDHPSSADRVAAIQRELPEAKANFVAHQ
;
A
#
# COMPACT_ATOMS: atom_id res chain seq x y z
N ILE A 1 15.13 19.91 20.12
CA ILE A 1 14.17 18.95 20.74
C ILE A 1 14.78 18.21 21.94
N LEU A 2 16.06 17.80 21.88
CA LEU A 2 16.70 17.01 22.96
C LEU A 2 16.79 17.70 24.34
N ALA A 3 16.87 19.03 24.43
CA ALA A 3 17.10 19.74 25.69
C ALA A 3 15.83 19.94 26.56
N ALA A 4 14.62 19.78 26.02
CA ALA A 4 13.37 20.08 26.73
C ALA A 4 12.77 18.87 27.48
N VAL A 5 13.24 17.66 27.21
CA VAL A 5 12.65 16.42 27.76
C VAL A 5 13.21 16.11 29.16
N GLY A 6 14.44 16.54 29.47
CA GLY A 6 15.13 16.20 30.73
C GLY A 6 14.56 16.87 32.00
N ALA A 7 13.76 17.93 31.86
CA ALA A 7 13.15 18.67 32.99
C ALA A 7 11.61 18.59 33.02
N ALA A 8 11.01 17.82 32.11
CA ALA A 8 9.56 17.75 31.97
C ALA A 8 8.96 16.69 32.92
N LYS A 9 7.73 16.94 33.39
CA LYS A 9 6.96 15.97 34.21
C LYS A 9 6.88 14.63 33.46
N PRO A 10 6.91 13.47 34.15
CA PRO A 10 6.85 12.15 33.50
C PRO A 10 5.70 12.01 32.50
N GLN A 11 4.54 12.62 32.81
CA GLN A 11 3.37 12.64 31.92
C GLN A 11 3.63 13.41 30.61
N ALA A 12 4.37 14.53 30.67
CA ALA A 12 4.72 15.32 29.48
C ALA A 12 5.73 14.57 28.59
N VAL A 13 6.71 13.87 29.20
CA VAL A 13 7.65 13.02 28.48
C VAL A 13 6.91 11.86 27.79
N GLN A 14 5.97 11.22 28.47
CA GLN A 14 5.12 10.16 27.90
C GLN A 14 4.27 10.67 26.73
N MET A 15 3.63 11.84 26.87
CA MET A 15 2.84 12.43 25.79
C MET A 15 3.67 12.76 24.55
N VAL A 16 4.87 13.33 24.74
CA VAL A 16 5.78 13.61 23.62
C VAL A 16 6.22 12.31 22.95
N GLY A 17 6.55 11.27 23.72
CA GLY A 17 6.87 9.95 23.18
C GLY A 17 5.73 9.34 22.37
N ALA A 18 4.50 9.40 22.88
CA ALA A 18 3.31 8.91 22.16
C ALA A 18 3.06 9.68 20.86
N ALA A 19 3.18 11.01 20.88
CA ALA A 19 3.00 11.84 19.69
C ALA A 19 4.07 11.56 18.63
N LEU A 20 5.32 11.36 19.03
CA LEU A 20 6.40 10.96 18.12
C LEU A 20 6.17 9.56 17.54
N GLY A 21 5.69 8.62 18.34
CA GLY A 21 5.33 7.27 17.88
C GLY A 21 4.23 7.31 16.82
N LEU A 22 3.15 8.03 17.07
CA LEU A 22 2.08 8.23 16.08
C LEU A 22 2.58 8.95 14.82
N GLY A 23 3.44 9.96 14.98
CA GLY A 23 4.04 10.68 13.87
C GLY A 23 4.91 9.79 12.99
N ALA A 24 5.73 8.91 13.59
CA ALA A 24 6.53 7.94 12.86
C ALA A 24 5.66 6.90 12.14
N GLN A 25 4.64 6.38 12.80
CA GLN A 25 3.72 5.41 12.20
C GLN A 25 3.01 5.99 10.98
N LEU A 26 2.38 7.16 11.11
CA LEU A 26 1.63 7.79 10.03
C LEU A 26 2.52 8.37 8.92
N GLY A 27 3.70 8.89 9.30
CA GLY A 27 4.58 9.63 8.39
C GLY A 27 5.67 8.79 7.73
N VAL A 28 6.01 7.62 8.28
CA VAL A 28 7.09 6.77 7.78
C VAL A 28 6.62 5.34 7.53
N GLU A 29 6.05 4.68 8.54
CA GLU A 29 5.71 3.25 8.42
C GLU A 29 4.60 3.00 7.40
N LEU A 30 3.45 3.69 7.53
CA LEU A 30 2.32 3.48 6.60
C LEU A 30 2.67 3.85 5.14
N PRO A 31 3.32 5.00 4.84
CA PRO A 31 3.75 5.30 3.47
C PRO A 31 4.73 4.28 2.90
N PHE A 32 5.67 3.78 3.72
CA PHE A 32 6.63 2.77 3.30
C PHE A 32 5.92 1.44 2.98
N SER A 33 5.02 0.99 3.85
CA SER A 33 4.18 -0.22 3.63
C SER A 33 3.41 -0.14 2.31
N ARG A 34 2.75 1.00 2.03
CA ARG A 34 2.01 1.19 0.77
C ARG A 34 2.91 1.15 -0.47
N THR A 35 4.16 1.60 -0.35
CA THR A 35 5.15 1.52 -1.43
C THR A 35 5.54 0.07 -1.70
N GLN A 36 5.76 -0.73 -0.66
CA GLN A 36 6.06 -2.16 -0.78
C GLN A 36 4.91 -2.93 -1.41
N GLU A 37 3.67 -2.62 -1.04
CA GLU A 37 2.48 -3.23 -1.65
C GLU A 37 2.34 -2.90 -3.13
N SER A 38 2.66 -1.66 -3.53
CA SER A 38 2.64 -1.25 -4.93
C SER A 38 3.71 -1.97 -5.75
N GLU A 39 4.91 -2.14 -5.18
CA GLU A 39 5.98 -2.95 -5.78
C GLU A 39 5.58 -4.43 -5.89
N ALA A 40 4.93 -4.96 -4.85
CA ALA A 40 4.43 -6.34 -4.84
C ALA A 40 3.36 -6.57 -5.92
N ASP A 41 2.41 -5.65 -6.09
CA ASP A 41 1.39 -5.72 -7.14
C ASP A 41 2.04 -5.72 -8.54
N HIS A 42 3.00 -4.83 -8.76
CA HIS A 42 3.75 -4.75 -10.02
C HIS A 42 4.49 -6.06 -10.34
N ILE A 43 5.27 -6.56 -9.38
CA ILE A 43 5.99 -7.84 -9.52
C ILE A 43 5.00 -8.98 -9.76
N GLY A 44 3.86 -8.97 -9.06
CA GLY A 44 2.78 -9.93 -9.25
C GLY A 44 2.27 -9.97 -10.69
N LEU A 45 2.02 -8.81 -11.32
CA LEU A 45 1.58 -8.73 -12.72
C LEU A 45 2.62 -9.33 -13.68
N VAL A 46 3.91 -9.04 -13.46
CA VAL A 46 5.01 -9.59 -14.27
C VAL A 46 5.11 -11.10 -14.09
N LEU A 47 4.97 -11.61 -12.86
CA LEU A 47 5.00 -13.05 -12.58
C LEU A 47 3.79 -13.78 -13.18
N MET A 48 2.59 -13.19 -13.11
CA MET A 48 1.42 -13.72 -13.80
C MET A 48 1.71 -13.89 -15.30
N ALA A 49 2.23 -12.83 -15.93
CA ALA A 49 2.53 -12.82 -17.35
C ALA A 49 3.57 -13.88 -17.73
N LYS A 50 4.64 -14.01 -16.94
CA LYS A 50 5.71 -15.02 -17.15
C LYS A 50 5.23 -16.46 -16.93
N ALA A 51 4.25 -16.66 -16.06
CA ALA A 51 3.63 -17.95 -15.81
C ALA A 51 2.53 -18.31 -16.82
N GLY A 52 2.29 -17.48 -17.84
CA GLY A 52 1.26 -17.69 -18.86
C GLY A 52 -0.16 -17.35 -18.40
N TYR A 53 -0.32 -16.69 -17.25
CA TYR A 53 -1.61 -16.13 -16.83
C TYR A 53 -1.81 -14.73 -17.42
N ASP A 54 -3.03 -14.43 -17.86
CA ASP A 54 -3.39 -13.10 -18.35
C ASP A 54 -3.36 -12.08 -17.18
N PRO A 55 -2.39 -11.13 -17.17
CA PRO A 55 -2.27 -10.16 -16.07
C PRO A 55 -3.48 -9.23 -15.97
N SER A 56 -4.34 -9.12 -16.99
CA SER A 56 -5.55 -8.30 -16.92
C SER A 56 -6.59 -8.83 -15.94
N ARG A 57 -6.53 -10.12 -15.58
CA ARG A 57 -7.41 -10.71 -14.57
C ARG A 57 -7.18 -10.15 -13.16
N ALA A 58 -6.02 -9.54 -12.91
CA ALA A 58 -5.77 -8.84 -11.65
C ALA A 58 -6.73 -7.64 -11.46
N MET A 59 -7.10 -6.93 -12.55
CA MET A 59 -8.09 -5.85 -12.46
C MET A 59 -9.45 -6.35 -12.00
N ASP A 60 -9.92 -7.47 -12.58
CA ASP A 60 -11.22 -8.06 -12.22
C ASP A 60 -11.28 -8.41 -10.73
N PHE A 61 -10.18 -8.97 -10.21
CA PHE A 61 -10.04 -9.28 -8.78
C PHE A 61 -10.18 -8.03 -7.91
N TRP A 62 -9.41 -6.98 -8.19
CA TRP A 62 -9.42 -5.76 -7.38
C TRP A 62 -10.71 -4.93 -7.53
N GLN A 63 -11.39 -4.99 -8.67
CA GLN A 63 -12.72 -4.42 -8.84
C GLN A 63 -13.78 -5.11 -7.94
N ARG A 64 -13.69 -6.45 -7.82
CA ARG A 64 -14.54 -7.21 -6.88
C ARG A 64 -14.23 -6.86 -5.44
N MET A 65 -12.94 -6.73 -5.10
CA MET A 65 -12.51 -6.30 -3.76
C MET A 65 -13.01 -4.90 -3.41
N THR A 66 -12.90 -3.95 -4.34
CA THR A 66 -13.46 -2.59 -4.20
C THR A 66 -14.97 -2.63 -3.88
N SER A 67 -15.70 -3.50 -4.58
CA SER A 67 -17.14 -3.66 -4.39
C SER A 67 -17.47 -4.25 -3.00
N TYR A 68 -16.64 -5.16 -2.51
CA TYR A 68 -16.81 -5.80 -1.19
C TYR A 68 -16.45 -4.86 -0.03
N GLY A 69 -15.40 -4.04 -0.20
CA GLY A 69 -14.89 -3.10 0.80
C GLY A 69 -15.64 -1.77 0.87
N LYS A 70 -16.53 -1.48 -0.09
CA LYS A 70 -17.21 -0.18 -0.20
C LYS A 70 -17.89 0.23 1.11
N GLY A 71 -17.47 1.39 1.64
CA GLY A 71 -18.00 1.97 2.89
C GLY A 71 -17.47 1.34 4.18
N LYS A 72 -16.52 0.38 4.08
CA LYS A 72 -15.89 -0.30 5.22
C LYS A 72 -14.39 -0.05 5.33
N GLU A 73 -13.78 0.56 4.31
CA GLU A 73 -12.34 0.86 4.29
C GLU A 73 -12.04 2.09 5.16
N PRO A 74 -11.01 2.04 6.03
CA PRO A 74 -10.53 3.22 6.74
C PRO A 74 -9.97 4.25 5.74
N PRO A 75 -9.86 5.54 6.11
CA PRO A 75 -9.20 6.53 5.27
C PRO A 75 -7.81 6.06 4.83
N ALA A 76 -7.46 6.22 3.55
CA ALA A 76 -6.23 5.65 2.98
C ALA A 76 -4.94 6.07 3.73
N PHE A 77 -4.92 7.27 4.32
CA PHE A 77 -3.78 7.74 5.11
C PHE A 77 -3.59 7.01 6.46
N LEU A 78 -4.63 6.32 6.95
CA LEU A 78 -4.61 5.49 8.15
C LEU A 78 -4.43 4.00 7.84
N SER A 79 -4.34 3.62 6.56
CA SER A 79 -4.14 2.23 6.15
C SER A 79 -2.69 1.95 5.77
N ASP A 80 -2.23 0.75 6.14
CA ASP A 80 -0.98 0.11 5.75
C ASP A 80 -1.01 -0.40 4.29
N HIS A 81 -2.20 -0.62 3.74
CA HIS A 81 -2.40 -1.05 2.35
C HIS A 81 -3.01 0.07 1.48
N PRO A 82 -2.66 0.13 0.18
CA PRO A 82 -3.36 0.98 -0.78
C PRO A 82 -4.84 0.60 -0.89
N SER A 83 -5.71 1.58 -1.16
CA SER A 83 -7.12 1.29 -1.37
C SER A 83 -7.32 0.42 -2.61
N SER A 84 -8.43 -0.33 -2.65
CA SER A 84 -8.75 -1.17 -3.80
C SER A 84 -8.84 -0.34 -5.10
N ALA A 85 -9.31 0.91 -5.01
CA ALA A 85 -9.39 1.82 -6.15
C ALA A 85 -8.01 2.30 -6.64
N ASP A 86 -7.09 2.61 -5.72
CA ASP A 86 -5.72 3.00 -6.08
C ASP A 86 -4.99 1.85 -6.76
N ARG A 87 -5.18 0.61 -6.27
CA ARG A 87 -4.61 -0.59 -6.90
C ARG A 87 -5.14 -0.81 -8.32
N VAL A 88 -6.45 -0.64 -8.55
CA VAL A 88 -7.02 -0.72 -9.90
C VAL A 88 -6.36 0.31 -10.84
N ALA A 89 -6.17 1.55 -10.38
CA ALA A 89 -5.52 2.59 -11.18
C ALA A 89 -4.04 2.27 -11.46
N ALA A 90 -3.30 1.74 -10.48
CA ALA A 90 -1.92 1.31 -10.63
C ALA A 90 -1.80 0.15 -11.65
N ILE A 91 -2.64 -0.87 -11.51
CA ILE A 91 -2.66 -2.02 -12.43
C ILE A 91 -3.01 -1.57 -13.85
N GLN A 92 -3.98 -0.67 -14.03
CA GLN A 92 -4.33 -0.11 -15.34
C GLN A 92 -3.10 0.53 -16.04
N ARG A 93 -2.23 1.19 -15.27
CA ARG A 93 -1.01 1.85 -15.74
C ARG A 93 0.10 0.85 -16.08
N GLU A 94 0.22 -0.23 -15.31
CA GLU A 94 1.31 -1.22 -15.41
C GLU A 94 1.01 -2.36 -16.38
N LEU A 95 -0.27 -2.58 -16.68
CA LEU A 95 -0.77 -3.61 -17.57
C LEU A 95 -0.08 -3.69 -18.94
N PRO A 96 0.20 -2.57 -19.64
CA PRO A 96 0.91 -2.63 -20.92
C PRO A 96 2.29 -3.27 -20.80
N GLU A 97 3.03 -2.98 -19.73
CA GLU A 97 4.35 -3.56 -19.45
C GLU A 97 4.25 -5.05 -19.09
N ALA A 98 3.33 -5.40 -18.21
CA ALA A 98 3.11 -6.80 -17.84
C ALA A 98 2.73 -7.64 -19.07
N LYS A 99 1.87 -7.12 -19.96
CA LYS A 99 1.49 -7.77 -21.22
C LYS A 99 2.65 -7.92 -22.21
N ALA A 100 3.63 -7.02 -22.21
CA ALA A 100 4.82 -7.18 -23.03
C ALA A 100 5.67 -8.39 -22.60
N ASN A 101 5.60 -8.78 -21.33
CA ASN A 101 6.25 -9.97 -20.77
C ASN A 101 5.38 -11.24 -20.85
N PHE A 102 4.16 -11.15 -21.40
CA PHE A 102 3.25 -12.27 -21.49
C PHE A 102 3.71 -13.25 -22.58
N VAL A 103 4.13 -14.43 -22.15
CA VAL A 103 4.41 -15.56 -23.04
C VAL A 103 3.19 -16.46 -23.01
N ALA A 104 2.34 -16.36 -24.04
CA ALA A 104 1.25 -17.29 -24.20
C ALA A 104 1.82 -18.70 -24.43
N HIS A 105 1.58 -19.62 -23.49
CA HIS A 105 1.79 -21.04 -23.76
C HIS A 105 0.70 -21.49 -24.73
N GLN A 106 1.08 -21.65 -26.00
CA GLN A 106 0.29 -22.35 -27.02
C GLN A 106 0.28 -23.85 -26.72
#